data_AF-A0A1S9PIP7-F1
#
_entry.id   AF-A0A1S9PIP7-F1
#
_cell.length_a   1.000
_cell.length_b   1.000
_cell.length_c   1.000
_cell.angle_alpha   90.00
_cell.angle_beta   90.00
_cell.angle_gamma   90.00
#
_symmetry.space_group_name_H-M   'P 1'
#
loop_
_entity.id
_entity.type
_entity.pdbx_description
1 polymer ?
#
loop_
_entity_poly.entity_id
_entity_poly.type
_entity_poly.pdbx_seq_one_letter_code
_entity_poly.pdbx_strand_id
1 'polypeptide(L)'
;MAKWKIGVMATTVVVFDVWIYMAIGMAMMSYDDFYKGDPNEWGAWHTLSAFDKKVFTAWYIWHFVNLLGVGYILYRLITRWRNKTRPVKLLNNPN
;
A
#
# COMPACT_ATOMS: atom_id res chain seq x y z
N MET A 1 -21.38 20.23 -3.09
CA MET A 1 -21.56 18.90 -3.70
C MET A 1 -20.27 18.08 -3.93
N ALA A 2 -19.05 18.61 -3.80
CA ALA A 2 -17.83 17.85 -4.09
C ALA A 2 -17.29 16.98 -2.92
N LYS A 3 -17.57 17.35 -1.65
CA LYS A 3 -16.98 16.69 -0.47
C LYS A 3 -17.45 15.24 -0.27
N TRP A 4 -18.73 14.94 -0.54
CA TRP A 4 -19.27 13.59 -0.38
C TRP A 4 -18.66 12.62 -1.42
N LYS A 5 -18.45 13.09 -2.65
CA LYS A 5 -17.79 12.31 -3.72
C LYS A 5 -16.36 11.93 -3.32
N ILE A 6 -15.62 12.85 -2.70
CA ILE A 6 -14.27 12.58 -2.20
C ILE A 6 -14.28 11.52 -1.09
N GLY A 7 -15.25 11.60 -0.17
CA GLY A 7 -15.43 10.59 0.88
C GLY A 7 -15.70 9.19 0.30
N VAL A 8 -16.65 9.09 -0.63
CA VAL A 8 -16.97 7.82 -1.30
C VAL A 8 -15.78 7.24 -2.05
N MET A 9 -15.03 8.07 -2.79
CA MET A 9 -13.82 7.61 -3.49
C MET A 9 -12.76 7.09 -2.51
N ALA A 10 -12.51 7.80 -1.40
CA ALA A 10 -11.54 7.37 -0.39
C ALA A 10 -11.96 6.04 0.26
N THR A 11 -13.23 5.91 0.66
CA THR A 11 -13.76 4.67 1.23
C THR A 11 -13.67 3.51 0.23
N THR A 12 -14.00 3.74 -1.03
CA THR A 12 -13.93 2.70 -2.08
C THR A 12 -12.51 2.18 -2.26
N VAL A 13 -11.51 3.07 -2.26
CA VAL A 13 -10.09 2.67 -2.36
C VAL A 13 -9.69 1.81 -1.17
N VAL A 14 -10.07 2.17 0.06
CA VAL A 14 -9.74 1.38 1.25
C VAL A 14 -10.44 0.01 1.24
N VAL A 15 -11.72 -0.03 0.88
CA VAL A 15 -12.47 -1.31 0.79
C VAL A 15 -11.85 -2.22 -0.27
N PHE A 16 -11.47 -1.66 -1.42
CA PHE A 16 -10.83 -2.41 -2.49
C PHE A 16 -9.45 -2.93 -2.08
N ASP A 17 -8.66 -2.12 -1.37
CA ASP A 17 -7.36 -2.52 -0.83
C ASP A 17 -7.49 -3.70 0.13
N VAL A 18 -8.41 -3.60 1.10
CA VAL A 18 -8.72 -4.69 2.04
C VAL A 18 -9.19 -5.94 1.29
N TRP A 19 -10.02 -5.78 0.26
CA TRP A 19 -10.48 -6.90 -0.56
C TRP A 19 -9.34 -7.61 -1.30
N ILE A 20 -8.36 -6.88 -1.83
CA ILE A 20 -7.19 -7.48 -2.47
C ILE A 20 -6.33 -8.23 -1.45
N TYR A 21 -6.11 -7.67 -0.27
CA TYR A 21 -5.40 -8.39 0.80
C TYR A 21 -6.12 -9.67 1.21
N MET A 22 -7.45 -9.64 1.31
CA MET A 22 -8.24 -10.85 1.57
C MET A 22 -8.10 -11.86 0.44
N ALA A 23 -8.20 -11.44 -0.83
CA ALA A 23 -8.08 -12.33 -1.98
C ALA A 23 -6.70 -13.00 -2.06
N ILE A 24 -5.64 -12.22 -1.88
CA ILE A 24 -4.27 -12.74 -1.86
C ILE A 24 -4.06 -13.66 -0.64
N GLY A 25 -4.54 -13.27 0.54
CA GLY A 25 -4.44 -14.10 1.75
C GLY A 25 -5.15 -15.45 1.60
N MET A 26 -6.36 -15.46 1.05
CA MET A 26 -7.08 -16.71 0.74
C MET A 26 -6.32 -17.57 -0.28
N ALA A 27 -5.69 -16.96 -1.28
CA ALA A 27 -4.88 -17.70 -2.25
C ALA A 27 -3.63 -18.33 -1.60
N MET A 28 -3.03 -17.65 -0.61
CA MET A 28 -1.87 -18.16 0.15
C MET A 28 -2.22 -19.25 1.16
N MET A 29 -3.49 -19.35 1.62
CA MET A 29 -3.90 -20.41 2.55
C MET A 29 -3.66 -21.81 1.98
N SER A 30 -3.81 -21.98 0.67
CA SER A 30 -3.51 -23.26 0.02
C SER A 30 -2.05 -23.68 0.23
N TYR A 31 -1.10 -22.74 0.11
CA TYR A 31 0.30 -23.02 0.38
C TYR A 31 0.52 -23.45 1.83
N ASP A 32 -0.14 -22.77 2.78
CA ASP A 32 -0.02 -23.06 4.21
C ASP A 32 -0.55 -24.46 4.57
N ASP A 33 -1.70 -24.84 4.00
CA ASP A 33 -2.32 -26.15 4.25
C ASP A 33 -1.51 -27.33 3.68
N PHE A 34 -0.79 -27.11 2.57
CA PHE A 34 -0.03 -28.16 1.89
C PHE A 34 1.47 -28.20 2.26
N TYR A 35 1.99 -27.16 2.90
CA TYR A 35 3.39 -27.09 3.26
C TYR A 35 3.72 -28.03 4.44
N LYS A 36 4.63 -28.98 4.21
CA LYS A 36 5.11 -29.95 5.21
C LYS A 36 6.61 -29.86 5.48
N GLY A 37 7.27 -28.82 4.97
CA GLY A 37 8.71 -28.61 5.12
C GLY A 37 9.10 -28.01 6.47
N ASP A 38 10.37 -27.62 6.61
CA ASP A 38 10.84 -26.90 7.80
C ASP A 38 10.05 -25.58 7.94
N PRO A 39 9.44 -25.28 9.10
CA PRO A 39 8.78 -24.00 9.35
C PRO A 39 9.65 -22.77 9.03
N ASN A 40 10.99 -22.89 9.16
CA ASN A 40 11.93 -21.83 8.85
C ASN A 40 12.10 -21.59 7.33
N GLU A 41 11.72 -22.56 6.51
CA GLU A 41 11.73 -22.47 5.04
C GLU A 41 10.35 -22.11 4.47
N TRP A 42 9.36 -21.84 5.34
CA TRP A 42 8.05 -21.37 4.93
C TRP A 42 8.18 -20.03 4.18
N GLY A 43 7.63 -19.97 2.97
CA GLY A 43 7.73 -18.80 2.09
C GLY A 43 9.06 -18.69 1.33
N ALA A 44 9.96 -19.68 1.44
CA ALA A 44 11.16 -19.71 0.61
C ALA A 44 10.81 -19.91 -0.87
N TRP A 45 11.50 -19.22 -1.78
CA TRP A 45 11.13 -19.25 -3.20
C TRP A 45 11.17 -20.65 -3.85
N HIS A 46 12.00 -21.54 -3.34
CA HIS A 46 12.17 -22.89 -3.85
C HIS A 46 11.08 -23.87 -3.37
N THR A 47 10.38 -23.55 -2.29
CA THR A 47 9.28 -24.37 -1.74
C THR A 47 7.92 -24.04 -2.37
N LEU A 48 7.81 -22.86 -3.00
CA LEU A 48 6.58 -22.37 -3.64
C LEU A 48 6.29 -23.07 -4.97
N SER A 49 5.02 -23.45 -5.18
CA SER A 49 4.53 -23.90 -6.49
C SER A 49 4.51 -22.73 -7.50
N ALA A 50 4.28 -23.05 -8.78
CA ALA A 50 4.14 -22.02 -9.80
C ALA A 50 2.94 -21.08 -9.55
N PHE A 51 1.89 -21.56 -8.87
CA PHE A 51 0.76 -20.73 -8.47
C PHE A 51 1.15 -19.83 -7.29
N ASP A 52 1.76 -20.39 -6.25
CA ASP A 52 2.13 -19.64 -5.05
C ASP A 52 3.15 -18.55 -5.37
N LYS A 53 4.09 -18.79 -6.28
CA LYS A 53 5.02 -17.77 -6.79
C LYS A 53 4.30 -16.57 -7.39
N LYS A 54 3.22 -16.79 -8.15
CA LYS A 54 2.42 -15.70 -8.72
C LYS A 54 1.69 -14.94 -7.62
N VAL A 55 1.14 -15.65 -6.65
CA VAL A 55 0.43 -15.05 -5.50
C VAL A 55 1.38 -14.21 -4.64
N PHE A 56 2.54 -14.74 -4.28
CA PHE A 56 3.59 -14.03 -3.54
C PHE A 56 4.09 -12.81 -4.31
N THR A 57 4.30 -12.94 -5.64
CA THR A 57 4.70 -11.81 -6.47
C THR A 57 3.63 -10.74 -6.51
N ALA A 58 2.35 -11.11 -6.66
CA ALA A 58 1.22 -10.19 -6.60
C ALA A 58 1.15 -9.48 -5.24
N TRP A 59 1.41 -10.20 -4.15
CA TRP A 59 1.48 -9.65 -2.80
C TRP A 59 2.56 -8.58 -2.64
N TYR A 60 3.77 -8.84 -3.15
CA TYR A 60 4.87 -7.85 -3.14
C TYR A 60 4.58 -6.63 -4.03
N ILE A 61 4.03 -6.85 -5.22
CA ILE A 61 3.63 -5.76 -6.13
C ILE A 61 2.58 -4.87 -5.45
N TRP A 62 1.58 -5.48 -4.81
CA TRP A 62 0.53 -4.73 -4.13
C TRP A 62 1.07 -3.91 -2.95
N HIS A 63 1.96 -4.49 -2.13
CA HIS A 63 2.68 -3.76 -1.09
C HIS A 63 3.48 -2.59 -1.63
N PHE A 64 4.16 -2.77 -2.76
CA PHE A 64 4.93 -1.70 -3.40
C PHE A 64 4.02 -0.56 -3.86
N VAL A 65 2.86 -0.87 -4.47
CA VAL A 65 1.85 0.13 -4.85
C VAL A 65 1.35 0.91 -3.62
N ASN A 66 1.06 0.21 -2.52
CA ASN A 66 0.64 0.85 -1.27
C ASN A 66 1.72 1.73 -0.66
N LEU A 67 2.98 1.29 -0.68
CA LEU A 67 4.11 2.07 -0.21
C LEU A 67 4.25 3.38 -1.00
N LEU A 68 4.13 3.32 -2.33
CA LEU A 68 4.13 4.52 -3.18
C LEU A 68 2.94 5.45 -2.88
N GLY A 69 1.75 4.89 -2.69
CA GLY A 69 0.55 5.64 -2.35
C GLY A 69 0.69 6.39 -1.02
N VAL A 70 1.13 5.70 0.03
CA VAL A 70 1.38 6.29 1.35
C VAL A 70 2.50 7.33 1.28
N GLY A 71 3.60 7.02 0.58
CA GLY A 71 4.72 7.94 0.37
C GLY A 71 4.28 9.25 -0.29
N TYR A 72 3.44 9.18 -1.32
CA TYR A 72 2.88 10.36 -1.97
C TYR A 72 1.99 11.20 -1.03
N ILE A 73 1.12 10.54 -0.25
CA ILE A 73 0.26 11.22 0.73
C ILE A 73 1.11 11.95 1.77
N LEU A 74 2.12 11.27 2.33
CA LEU A 74 3.04 11.86 3.30
C LEU A 74 3.81 13.05 2.72
N TYR A 75 4.39 12.89 1.52
CA TYR A 75 5.07 13.98 0.81
C TYR A 75 4.18 15.22 0.66
N ARG A 76 2.91 15.00 0.26
CA ARG A 76 1.94 16.08 0.08
C ARG A 76 1.57 16.76 1.40
N LEU A 77 1.42 15.98 2.48
CA LEU A 77 1.15 16.52 3.82
C LEU A 77 2.33 17.37 4.31
N ILE A 78 3.56 16.85 4.25
CA ILE A 78 4.78 17.57 4.66
C ILE A 78 4.93 18.88 3.89
N THR A 79 4.72 18.84 2.56
CA THR A 79 4.83 20.04 1.72
C THR A 79 3.78 21.10 2.07
N ARG A 80 2.53 20.68 2.34
CA ARG A 80 1.46 21.59 2.80
C ARG A 80 1.79 22.22 4.15
N TRP A 81 2.34 21.45 5.08
CA TRP A 81 2.70 21.94 6.40
C TRP A 81 3.84 22.96 6.31
N ARG A 82 4.88 22.65 5.54
CA ARG A 82 6.02 23.57 5.28
C ARG A 82 5.57 24.90 4.66
N ASN A 83 4.61 24.89 3.75
CA ASN A 83 4.12 26.11 3.10
C ASN A 83 3.22 26.94 4.01
N LYS A 84 2.53 26.31 4.97
CA LYS A 84 1.70 27.01 5.97
C LYS A 84 2.56 27.72 7.03
N THR A 85 3.76 27.19 7.32
CA THR A 85 4.70 27.76 8.29
C THR A 85 5.71 28.74 7.71
N ARG A 86 5.78 28.95 6.38
CA ARG A 86 6.48 30.10 5.78
C ARG A 86 5.54 31.31 5.81
N PRO A 87 5.69 32.27 6.74
CA PRO A 87 4.96 33.52 6.64
C PRO A 87 5.38 34.20 5.33
N VAL A 88 4.40 34.74 4.61
CA VAL A 88 4.54 35.58 3.40
C VAL A 88 5.51 36.78 3.60
N LYS A 89 5.95 37.02 4.84
CA LYS A 89 6.91 38.06 5.24
C LYS A 89 8.27 38.02 4.50
N LEU A 90 8.69 36.88 3.93
CA LEU A 90 9.93 36.82 3.15
C LEU A 90 9.77 37.14 1.66
N LEU A 91 8.53 37.20 1.14
CA LEU A 91 8.27 37.56 -0.27
C LEU A 91 8.03 39.07 -0.47
N ASN A 92 7.76 39.82 0.61
CA ASN A 92 7.51 41.25 0.59
C ASN A 92 8.63 42.08 1.24
N ASN A 93 9.85 41.54 1.37
CA ASN A 93 11.00 42.35 1.77
C ASN A 93 11.87 42.65 0.54
N PRO A 94 11.62 43.75 -0.18
CA PRO A 94 12.55 44.30 -1.14
C PRO A 94 13.63 45.06 -0.36
N ASN A 95 14.64 44.35 0.11
CA ASN A 95 15.95 44.96 0.39
C ASN A 95 16.82 44.76 -0.85
#